data_AF-A0A5N3ZYR4-F1
#
_entry.id   AF-A0A5N3ZYR4-F1
#
_cell.length_a   1.000
_cell.length_b   1.000
_cell.length_c   1.000
_cell.angle_alpha   90.00
_cell.angle_beta   90.00
_cell.angle_gamma   90.00
#
_symmetry.space_group_name_H-M   'P 1'
#
loop_
_entity.id
_entity.type
_entity.pdbx_description
1 polymer ?
#
loop_
_entity_poly.entity_id
_entity_poly.type
_entity_poly.pdbx_seq_one_letter_code
_entity_poly.pdbx_strand_id
1 'polypeptide(L)'
;MQLDENLNIWNRIASIGVKSSSMSPTMEIATALTFDSSESDSEDELVSELVLFISQMTKRKAARGLYLKRRKSHGEFAMTKEFNDEQFKNYLRLNRDQFIEVHEIIKKEIDAEGCNATRPIGTEEKLSVFLRYLATGNSYRSMAYSYRMGDRTVSNIVREVSEAIWKLMQPIYLPQPTEEQWKSVADSFQRKWQFPHCIGTIDGKHVVIKKPGKSGSSYINYKHTFSIVLMAVVDSDYKFITIDVGSQGRFSDGNVFSTGVLAKKLLDHTLHLPAPTVYCLHF
;
A
#
# COMPACT_ATOMS: atom_id res chain seq x y z
N MET A 1 20.88 -16.69 41.56
CA MET A 1 20.46 -17.36 40.32
C MET A 1 19.65 -16.37 39.52
N GLN A 2 20.30 -15.77 38.51
CA GLN A 2 19.81 -14.92 37.42
C GLN A 2 18.80 -13.79 37.72
N LEU A 3 19.35 -12.60 37.93
CA LEU A 3 18.79 -11.33 37.48
C LEU A 3 19.92 -10.52 36.81
N ASP A 4 19.55 -9.73 35.80
CA ASP A 4 20.31 -8.63 35.18
C ASP A 4 21.31 -8.88 34.03
N GLU A 5 20.81 -9.27 32.84
CA GLU A 5 21.52 -8.99 31.57
C GLU A 5 20.72 -8.23 30.50
N ASN A 6 19.40 -8.01 30.67
CA ASN A 6 18.58 -7.37 29.63
C ASN A 6 18.42 -5.85 29.75
N LEU A 7 19.05 -5.21 30.74
CA LEU A 7 18.97 -3.75 30.92
C LEU A 7 20.01 -2.96 30.11
N ASN A 8 21.04 -3.62 29.54
CA ASN A 8 22.16 -2.96 28.85
C ASN A 8 21.95 -2.70 27.35
N ILE A 9 20.92 -3.28 26.72
CA ILE A 9 20.69 -3.11 25.26
C ILE A 9 19.93 -1.81 24.97
N TRP A 10 19.04 -1.38 25.86
CA TRP A 10 18.22 -0.18 25.64
C TRP A 10 18.95 1.13 25.93
N ASN A 11 19.91 1.14 26.85
CA ASN A 11 20.71 2.33 27.15
C ASN A 11 21.73 2.67 26.06
N ARG A 12 22.11 1.71 25.21
CA ARG A 12 23.05 1.92 24.08
C ARG A 12 22.38 2.46 22.81
N ILE A 13 21.05 2.35 22.70
CA ILE A 13 20.27 2.84 21.55
C ILE A 13 19.86 4.32 21.76
N ALA A 14 19.83 4.79 23.01
CA ALA A 14 19.41 6.15 23.36
C ALA A 14 20.48 7.24 23.11
N SER A 15 21.75 6.91 22.83
CA SER A 15 22.81 7.91 22.62
C SER A 15 23.03 8.33 21.16
N ILE A 16 22.29 7.77 20.21
CA ILE A 16 22.46 8.10 18.78
C ILE A 16 21.20 8.77 18.25
N GLY A 17 21.08 10.06 18.59
CA GLY A 17 20.07 10.98 18.10
C GLY A 17 20.66 12.21 17.41
N VAL A 18 20.59 12.21 16.08
CA VAL A 18 20.38 13.35 15.15
C VAL A 18 21.50 14.41 14.98
N LYS A 19 22.12 14.51 13.78
CA LYS A 19 21.80 15.51 12.72
C LYS A 19 22.73 15.42 11.49
N SER A 20 22.11 15.72 10.35
CA SER A 20 22.60 15.96 8.98
C SER A 20 24.02 16.47 8.76
N SER A 21 24.70 15.97 7.73
CA SER A 21 25.00 16.68 6.48
C SER A 21 25.83 15.78 5.54
N SER A 22 25.86 16.16 4.27
CA SER A 22 26.50 15.47 3.14
C SER A 22 28.00 15.22 3.32
N MET A 23 28.46 13.96 3.19
CA MET A 23 29.73 13.56 2.54
C MET A 23 29.89 12.03 2.57
N SER A 24 30.57 11.47 1.55
CA SER A 24 30.73 10.02 1.40
C SER A 24 31.69 9.44 2.45
N PRO A 25 31.37 8.34 3.15
CA PRO A 25 32.20 7.80 4.25
C PRO A 25 33.48 7.07 3.84
N THR A 26 33.86 7.10 2.55
CA THR A 26 34.93 6.25 2.02
C THR A 26 36.34 6.83 2.15
N MET A 27 36.50 8.10 2.57
CA MET A 27 37.83 8.73 2.70
C MET A 27 38.35 8.84 4.14
N GLU A 28 37.52 8.78 5.19
CA GLU A 28 38.01 8.97 6.57
C GLU A 28 38.63 7.71 7.19
N ILE A 29 38.34 6.51 6.67
CA ILE A 29 38.89 5.27 7.23
C ILE A 29 40.36 5.06 6.83
N ALA A 30 40.83 5.69 5.74
CA ALA A 30 42.22 5.56 5.29
C ALA A 30 43.21 6.45 6.06
N THR A 31 42.72 7.49 6.76
CA THR A 31 43.58 8.51 7.39
C THR A 31 43.92 8.18 8.86
N ALA A 32 43.27 7.19 9.47
CA ALA A 32 43.54 6.80 10.86
C ALA A 32 44.75 5.85 11.04
N LEU A 33 45.49 5.53 9.97
CA LEU A 33 46.59 4.55 9.99
C LEU A 33 48.00 5.16 10.13
N THR A 34 48.12 6.43 10.53
CA THR A 34 49.44 7.03 10.76
C THR A 34 49.50 7.74 12.11
N PHE A 35 49.58 7.01 13.22
CA PHE A 35 50.32 7.49 14.39
C PHE A 35 50.73 6.38 15.37
N ASP A 36 52.05 6.23 15.46
CA ASP A 36 52.94 5.78 16.53
C ASP A 36 52.79 4.41 17.21
N SER A 37 53.94 3.75 17.25
CA SER A 37 54.20 2.38 17.69
C SER A 37 54.63 2.31 19.15
N SER A 38 53.94 1.52 19.98
CA SER A 38 54.56 0.66 21.02
C SER A 38 53.52 -0.19 21.79
N GLU A 39 53.72 -1.52 21.77
CA GLU A 39 53.18 -2.61 22.63
C GLU A 39 51.65 -2.63 22.91
N SER A 40 50.84 -3.63 22.54
CA SER A 40 50.95 -5.07 22.82
C SER A 40 49.71 -5.80 22.24
N ASP A 41 49.87 -7.07 21.81
CA ASP A 41 48.96 -8.11 21.25
C ASP A 41 47.43 -7.90 21.12
N SER A 42 46.82 -7.01 21.89
CA SER A 42 45.39 -6.66 21.85
C SER A 42 44.96 -5.80 20.66
N GLU A 43 45.83 -4.94 20.11
CA GLU A 43 45.49 -4.09 18.97
C GLU A 43 45.45 -4.88 17.64
N ASP A 44 46.37 -5.84 17.47
CA ASP A 44 46.39 -6.73 16.30
C ASP A 44 45.16 -7.65 16.25
N GLU A 45 44.67 -8.10 17.41
CA GLU A 45 43.45 -8.88 17.52
C GLU A 45 42.21 -8.07 17.11
N LEU A 46 42.12 -6.81 17.54
CA LEU A 46 41.05 -5.88 17.15
C LEU A 46 41.09 -5.51 15.66
N VAL A 47 42.28 -5.32 15.08
CA VAL A 47 42.45 -5.07 13.64
C VAL A 47 42.04 -6.30 12.84
N SER A 48 42.42 -7.50 13.28
CA SER A 48 42.02 -8.76 12.64
C SER A 48 40.50 -8.98 12.68
N GLU A 49 39.86 -8.69 13.82
CA GLU A 49 38.41 -8.78 13.99
C GLU A 49 37.67 -7.76 13.10
N LEU A 50 38.19 -6.54 12.99
CA LEU A 50 37.66 -5.50 12.10
C LEU A 50 37.81 -5.87 10.61
N VAL A 51 38.96 -6.42 10.21
CA VAL A 51 39.18 -6.91 8.84
C VAL A 51 38.25 -8.08 8.51
N LEU A 52 38.06 -9.02 9.43
CA LEU A 52 37.09 -10.11 9.29
C LEU A 52 35.66 -9.58 9.16
N PHE A 53 35.29 -8.57 9.95
CA PHE A 53 33.98 -7.93 9.88
C PHE A 53 33.74 -7.22 8.54
N ILE A 54 34.73 -6.46 8.03
CA ILE A 54 34.68 -5.80 6.72
C ILE A 54 34.61 -6.85 5.59
N SER A 55 35.39 -7.93 5.67
CA SER A 55 35.35 -9.06 4.73
C SER A 55 33.98 -9.75 4.72
N GLN A 56 33.37 -9.96 5.89
CA GLN A 56 32.00 -10.48 5.98
C GLN A 56 30.97 -9.51 5.41
N MET A 57 31.10 -8.20 5.66
CA MET A 57 30.20 -7.19 5.11
C MET A 57 30.28 -7.11 3.58
N THR A 58 31.47 -7.14 3.02
CA THR A 58 31.68 -7.13 1.56
C THR A 58 31.16 -8.41 0.91
N LYS A 59 31.41 -9.59 1.50
CA LYS A 59 30.79 -10.87 1.07
C LYS A 59 29.27 -10.82 1.13
N ARG A 60 28.68 -10.30 2.22
CA ARG A 60 27.21 -10.13 2.36
C ARG A 60 26.67 -9.15 1.32
N LYS A 61 27.37 -8.05 1.03
CA LYS A 61 26.99 -7.06 0.01
C LYS A 61 27.06 -7.68 -1.40
N ALA A 62 28.10 -8.45 -1.70
CA ALA A 62 28.25 -9.20 -2.95
C ALA A 62 27.16 -10.27 -3.10
N ALA A 63 26.87 -11.03 -2.05
CA ALA A 63 25.82 -12.05 -2.03
C ALA A 63 24.42 -11.44 -2.18
N ARG A 64 24.13 -10.31 -1.50
CA ARG A 64 22.89 -9.55 -1.69
C ARG A 64 22.78 -9.02 -3.12
N GLY A 65 23.90 -8.59 -3.71
CA GLY A 65 24.00 -8.24 -5.13
C GLY A 65 23.65 -9.41 -6.04
N LEU A 66 24.13 -10.63 -5.77
CA LEU A 66 23.81 -11.82 -6.55
C LEU A 66 22.34 -12.24 -6.40
N TYR A 67 21.80 -12.19 -5.18
CA TYR A 67 20.41 -12.51 -4.87
C TYR A 67 19.43 -11.63 -5.66
N LEU A 68 19.65 -10.31 -5.67
CA LEU A 68 18.82 -9.36 -6.41
C LEU A 68 19.03 -9.49 -7.93
N LYS A 69 20.23 -9.85 -8.40
CA LYS A 69 20.51 -10.11 -9.83
C LYS A 69 19.68 -11.27 -10.39
N ARG A 70 19.27 -12.23 -9.55
CA ARG A 70 18.44 -13.40 -9.92
C ARG A 70 16.94 -13.13 -9.86
N ARG A 71 16.50 -11.87 -9.68
CA ARG A 71 15.08 -11.47 -9.67
C ARG A 71 14.28 -12.01 -10.86
N LYS A 72 14.78 -11.83 -12.09
CA LYS A 72 14.06 -12.20 -13.32
C LYS A 72 13.81 -13.71 -13.47
N SER A 73 14.60 -14.57 -12.83
CA SER A 73 14.49 -16.02 -12.95
C SER A 73 13.94 -16.71 -11.70
N HIS A 74 14.14 -16.13 -10.52
CA HIS A 74 13.77 -16.76 -9.24
C HIS A 74 12.82 -15.92 -8.38
N GLY A 75 12.36 -14.77 -8.89
CA GLY A 75 11.30 -13.98 -8.22
C GLY A 75 9.92 -14.51 -8.59
N GLU A 76 8.92 -14.29 -7.73
CA GLU A 76 7.57 -14.84 -7.95
C GLU A 76 6.93 -14.43 -9.27
N PHE A 77 7.24 -13.25 -9.82
CA PHE A 77 6.76 -12.84 -11.13
C PHE A 77 7.24 -13.75 -12.29
N ALA A 78 8.41 -14.39 -12.16
CA ALA A 78 8.83 -15.36 -13.15
C ALA A 78 7.91 -16.60 -13.13
N MET A 79 7.50 -17.03 -11.94
CA MET A 79 6.63 -18.19 -11.75
C MET A 79 5.21 -17.97 -12.29
N THR A 80 4.71 -16.73 -12.29
CA THR A 80 3.35 -16.46 -12.82
C THR A 80 3.20 -16.77 -14.31
N LYS A 81 4.31 -16.90 -15.04
CA LYS A 81 4.33 -17.31 -16.45
C LYS A 81 4.09 -18.81 -16.63
N GLU A 82 4.39 -19.62 -15.62
CA GLU A 82 4.23 -21.07 -15.63
C GLU A 82 2.85 -21.51 -15.10
N PHE A 83 2.10 -20.59 -14.47
CA PHE A 83 0.79 -20.88 -13.92
C PHE A 83 -0.23 -21.20 -15.02
N ASN A 84 -1.10 -22.17 -14.75
CA ASN A 84 -2.34 -22.28 -15.51
C ASN A 84 -3.32 -21.14 -15.13
N ASP A 85 -4.45 -21.03 -15.82
CA ASP A 85 -5.37 -19.91 -15.63
C ASP A 85 -6.01 -19.88 -14.24
N GLU A 86 -6.29 -21.04 -13.65
CA GLU A 86 -6.83 -21.14 -12.30
C GLU A 86 -5.80 -20.70 -11.25
N GLN A 87 -4.56 -21.17 -11.38
CA GLN A 87 -3.45 -20.76 -10.52
C GLN A 87 -3.18 -19.27 -10.64
N PHE A 88 -3.19 -18.71 -11.85
CA PHE A 88 -3.01 -17.28 -12.10
C PHE A 88 -4.12 -16.46 -11.42
N LYS A 89 -5.38 -16.86 -11.62
CA LYS A 89 -6.54 -16.23 -10.99
C LYS A 89 -6.50 -16.33 -9.47
N ASN A 90 -6.15 -17.48 -8.92
CA ASN A 90 -6.03 -17.65 -7.47
C ASN A 90 -4.89 -16.80 -6.90
N TYR A 91 -3.77 -16.67 -7.63
CA TYR A 91 -2.58 -15.97 -7.17
C TYR A 91 -2.73 -14.44 -7.22
N LEU A 92 -3.27 -13.89 -8.30
CA LEU A 92 -3.43 -12.44 -8.53
C LEU A 92 -4.85 -11.91 -8.31
N ARG A 93 -5.84 -12.78 -8.10
CA ARG A 93 -7.28 -12.46 -8.01
C ARG A 93 -7.90 -11.85 -9.28
N LEU A 94 -7.16 -11.89 -10.39
CA LEU A 94 -7.61 -11.52 -11.74
C LEU A 94 -7.28 -12.63 -12.71
N ASN A 95 -8.12 -12.83 -13.73
CA ASN A 95 -7.74 -13.66 -14.87
C ASN A 95 -6.72 -12.93 -15.77
N ARG A 96 -6.17 -13.62 -16.77
CA ARG A 96 -5.12 -13.06 -17.65
C ARG A 96 -5.62 -11.87 -18.47
N ASP A 97 -6.83 -11.96 -19.01
CA ASP A 97 -7.42 -10.90 -19.83
C ASP A 97 -7.63 -9.61 -19.01
N GLN A 98 -8.19 -9.74 -17.80
CA GLN A 98 -8.35 -8.64 -16.85
C GLN A 98 -7.00 -8.04 -16.43
N PHE A 99 -5.98 -8.88 -16.23
CA PHE A 99 -4.64 -8.41 -15.92
C PHE A 99 -4.09 -7.55 -17.06
N ILE A 100 -4.24 -8.00 -18.31
CA ILE A 100 -3.80 -7.27 -19.51
C ILE A 100 -4.60 -5.97 -19.65
N GLU A 101 -5.92 -6.01 -19.48
CA GLU A 101 -6.80 -4.82 -19.54
C GLU A 101 -6.36 -3.75 -18.54
N VAL A 102 -6.20 -4.13 -17.26
CA VAL A 102 -5.75 -3.21 -16.21
C VAL A 102 -4.35 -2.67 -16.50
N HIS A 103 -3.44 -3.55 -16.95
CA HIS A 103 -2.07 -3.17 -17.30
C HIS A 103 -2.04 -2.15 -18.42
N GLU A 104 -2.81 -2.36 -19.49
CA GLU A 104 -2.88 -1.47 -20.65
C GLU A 104 -3.37 -0.07 -20.28
N ILE A 105 -4.30 0.05 -19.32
CA ILE A 105 -4.78 1.34 -18.81
C ILE A 105 -3.66 2.08 -18.08
N ILE A 106 -2.94 1.41 -17.17
CA ILE A 106 -2.00 2.09 -16.26
C ILE A 106 -0.56 2.15 -16.80
N LYS A 107 -0.19 1.36 -17.81
CA LYS A 107 1.21 1.12 -18.20
C LYS A 107 2.01 2.40 -18.41
N LYS A 108 1.39 3.43 -19.03
CA LYS A 108 2.05 4.71 -19.33
C LYS A 108 2.36 5.52 -18.08
N GLU A 109 1.54 5.42 -17.05
CA GLU A 109 1.72 6.17 -15.79
C GLU A 109 2.77 5.52 -14.89
N ILE A 110 2.89 4.18 -14.94
CA ILE A 110 3.83 3.41 -14.12
C ILE A 110 5.13 3.08 -14.84
N ASP A 111 5.29 3.51 -16.09
CA ASP A 111 6.55 3.31 -16.81
C ASP A 111 7.60 4.29 -16.30
N ALA A 112 8.81 3.79 -16.10
CA ALA A 112 9.92 4.56 -15.57
C ALA A 112 10.78 5.10 -16.71
N GLU A 113 10.22 5.98 -17.54
CA GLU A 113 11.02 6.71 -18.53
C GLU A 113 12.12 7.51 -17.79
N GLY A 114 13.39 7.25 -18.12
CA GLY A 114 14.53 8.05 -17.63
C GLY A 114 15.16 7.64 -16.29
N CYS A 115 14.83 6.48 -15.71
CA CYS A 115 15.53 6.01 -14.52
C CYS A 115 16.95 5.52 -14.86
N ASN A 116 17.99 6.17 -14.32
CA ASN A 116 19.41 5.76 -14.42
C ASN A 116 19.74 4.41 -13.75
N ALA A 117 18.71 3.65 -13.35
CA ALA A 117 18.88 2.31 -12.82
C ALA A 117 19.30 1.37 -13.96
N THR A 118 20.39 0.64 -13.76
CA THR A 118 20.96 -0.29 -14.76
C THR A 118 19.96 -1.34 -15.26
N ARG A 119 18.86 -1.61 -14.52
CA ARG A 119 17.76 -2.51 -14.90
C ARG A 119 16.44 -2.10 -14.23
N PRO A 120 15.54 -1.32 -14.89
CA PRO A 120 14.24 -1.00 -14.32
C PRO A 120 13.37 -2.25 -14.12
N ILE A 121 12.39 -2.16 -13.21
CA ILE A 121 11.38 -3.20 -12.98
C ILE A 121 10.28 -3.00 -14.03
N GLY A 122 9.90 -4.07 -14.72
CA GLY A 122 8.90 -4.00 -15.78
C GLY A 122 7.51 -3.64 -15.22
N THR A 123 6.69 -2.97 -16.03
CA THR A 123 5.36 -2.49 -15.61
C THR A 123 4.41 -3.63 -15.26
N GLU A 124 4.45 -4.77 -15.98
CA GLU A 124 3.69 -5.98 -15.63
C GLU A 124 4.10 -6.54 -14.25
N GLU A 125 5.39 -6.53 -13.97
CA GLU A 125 5.92 -7.02 -12.70
C GLU A 125 5.52 -6.11 -11.54
N LYS A 126 5.52 -4.78 -11.77
CA LYS A 126 4.99 -3.81 -10.80
C LYS A 126 3.52 -4.10 -10.49
N LEU A 127 2.69 -4.31 -11.52
CA LEU A 127 1.28 -4.65 -11.34
C LEU A 127 1.11 -5.99 -10.59
N SER A 128 1.91 -7.01 -10.92
CA SER A 128 1.89 -8.29 -10.22
C SER A 128 2.21 -8.15 -8.72
N VAL A 129 3.24 -7.37 -8.36
CA VAL A 129 3.59 -7.08 -6.96
C VAL A 129 2.42 -6.42 -6.23
N PHE A 130 1.80 -5.41 -6.85
CA PHE A 130 0.65 -4.70 -6.29
C PHE A 130 -0.55 -5.63 -6.06
N LEU A 131 -0.96 -6.38 -7.08
CA LEU A 131 -2.09 -7.31 -6.99
C LEU A 131 -1.83 -8.39 -5.95
N ARG A 132 -0.61 -8.93 -5.89
CA ARG A 132 -0.25 -9.93 -4.90
C ARG A 132 -0.29 -9.37 -3.47
N TYR A 133 0.11 -8.12 -3.28
CA TYR A 133 -0.03 -7.43 -2.00
C TYR A 133 -1.51 -7.31 -1.60
N LEU A 134 -2.40 -6.89 -2.50
CA LEU A 134 -3.84 -6.82 -2.22
C LEU A 134 -4.46 -8.20 -1.94
N ALA A 135 -4.03 -9.23 -2.68
CA ALA A 135 -4.57 -10.58 -2.59
C ALA A 135 -4.25 -11.29 -1.26
N THR A 136 -3.13 -10.93 -0.61
CA THR A 136 -2.61 -11.63 0.57
C THR A 136 -2.57 -10.78 1.83
N GLY A 137 -2.43 -9.47 1.71
CA GLY A 137 -2.17 -8.58 2.86
C GLY A 137 -0.79 -8.80 3.49
N ASN A 138 0.15 -9.46 2.79
CA ASN A 138 1.48 -9.74 3.31
C ASN A 138 2.30 -8.44 3.54
N SER A 139 3.24 -8.50 4.50
CA SER A 139 4.14 -7.37 4.73
C SER A 139 5.07 -7.11 3.54
N TYR A 140 5.44 -5.85 3.33
CA TYR A 140 6.41 -5.46 2.29
C TYR A 140 7.74 -6.20 2.42
N ARG A 141 8.16 -6.53 3.66
CA ARG A 141 9.39 -7.29 3.90
C ARG A 141 9.27 -8.73 3.39
N SER A 142 8.13 -9.38 3.60
CA SER A 142 7.87 -10.73 3.06
C SER A 142 7.86 -10.71 1.53
N MET A 143 7.14 -9.75 0.95
CA MET A 143 7.07 -9.56 -0.51
C MET A 143 8.45 -9.26 -1.13
N ALA A 144 9.29 -8.50 -0.43
CA ALA A 144 10.65 -8.21 -0.88
C ALA A 144 11.51 -9.47 -1.00
N TYR A 145 11.36 -10.43 -0.08
CA TYR A 145 12.05 -11.73 -0.19
C TYR A 145 11.49 -12.60 -1.32
N SER A 146 10.19 -12.59 -1.55
CA SER A 146 9.58 -13.46 -2.55
C SER A 146 9.82 -12.95 -3.98
N TYR A 147 9.62 -11.66 -4.21
CA TYR A 147 9.91 -11.00 -5.49
C TYR A 147 11.39 -10.65 -5.70
N ARG A 148 12.25 -10.89 -4.69
CA ARG A 148 13.69 -10.58 -4.72
C ARG A 148 13.96 -9.10 -5.04
N MET A 149 13.32 -8.23 -4.27
CA MET A 149 13.39 -6.77 -4.39
C MET A 149 13.80 -6.14 -3.05
N GLY A 150 14.03 -4.83 -3.02
CA GLY A 150 14.07 -4.08 -1.77
C GLY A 150 12.67 -3.90 -1.19
N ASP A 151 12.54 -3.93 0.13
CA ASP A 151 11.29 -3.60 0.86
C ASP A 151 10.78 -2.20 0.53
N ARG A 152 11.70 -1.22 0.46
CA ARG A 152 11.38 0.14 0.00
C ARG A 152 10.91 0.16 -1.46
N THR A 153 11.47 -0.69 -2.31
CA THR A 153 11.05 -0.82 -3.70
C THR A 153 9.62 -1.35 -3.80
N VAL A 154 9.29 -2.40 -3.05
CA VAL A 154 7.91 -2.94 -3.00
C VAL A 154 6.93 -1.88 -2.50
N SER A 155 7.26 -1.18 -1.41
CA SER A 155 6.41 -0.10 -0.88
C SER A 155 6.17 1.01 -1.91
N ASN A 156 7.21 1.43 -2.63
CA ASN A 156 7.09 2.42 -3.68
C ASN A 156 6.22 1.94 -4.84
N ILE A 157 6.37 0.68 -5.28
CA ILE A 157 5.55 0.07 -6.33
C ILE A 157 4.08 0.03 -5.90
N VAL A 158 3.79 -0.43 -4.68
CA VAL A 158 2.40 -0.51 -4.20
C VAL A 158 1.75 0.87 -4.22
N ARG A 159 2.47 1.89 -3.78
CA ARG A 159 1.99 3.28 -3.80
C ARG A 159 1.79 3.80 -5.23
N GLU A 160 2.82 3.71 -6.07
CA GLU A 160 2.81 4.17 -7.47
C GLU A 160 1.65 3.53 -8.26
N VAL A 161 1.50 2.20 -8.17
CA VAL A 161 0.44 1.48 -8.87
C VAL A 161 -0.94 1.83 -8.30
N SER A 162 -1.07 1.99 -6.98
CA SER A 162 -2.35 2.39 -6.36
C SER A 162 -2.81 3.78 -6.83
N GLU A 163 -1.88 4.74 -6.92
CA GLU A 163 -2.15 6.10 -7.39
C GLU A 163 -2.56 6.09 -8.87
N ALA A 164 -1.84 5.33 -9.70
CA ALA A 164 -2.15 5.18 -11.13
C ALA A 164 -3.53 4.54 -11.37
N ILE A 165 -3.84 3.47 -10.66
CA ILE A 165 -5.15 2.79 -10.74
C ILE A 165 -6.26 3.76 -10.35
N TRP A 166 -6.14 4.44 -9.20
CA TRP A 166 -7.18 5.37 -8.78
C TRP A 166 -7.37 6.51 -9.79
N LYS A 167 -6.27 7.15 -10.22
CA LYS A 167 -6.29 8.26 -11.17
C LYS A 167 -6.96 7.91 -12.50
N LEU A 168 -6.66 6.73 -13.06
CA LEU A 168 -7.07 6.36 -14.41
C LEU A 168 -8.36 5.54 -14.46
N MET A 169 -8.61 4.69 -13.47
CA MET A 169 -9.77 3.80 -13.46
C MET A 169 -10.97 4.37 -12.70
N GLN A 170 -10.77 5.23 -11.69
CA GLN A 170 -11.91 5.81 -10.95
C GLN A 170 -12.90 6.53 -11.87
N PRO A 171 -12.49 7.35 -12.86
CA PRO A 171 -13.44 8.00 -13.76
C PRO A 171 -14.20 7.03 -14.67
N ILE A 172 -13.67 5.82 -14.91
CA ILE A 172 -14.25 4.80 -15.79
C ILE A 172 -15.28 3.96 -15.03
N TYR A 173 -14.91 3.49 -13.83
CA TYR A 173 -15.72 2.52 -13.08
C TYR A 173 -16.55 3.14 -11.95
N LEU A 174 -16.21 4.36 -11.51
CA LEU A 174 -16.97 5.13 -10.51
C LEU A 174 -17.21 6.58 -11.00
N PRO A 175 -17.76 6.78 -12.22
CA PRO A 175 -18.09 8.11 -12.72
C PRO A 175 -19.17 8.77 -11.85
N GLN A 176 -19.28 10.09 -11.92
CA GLN A 176 -20.43 10.77 -11.33
C GLN A 176 -21.71 10.29 -12.04
N PRO A 177 -22.72 9.77 -11.32
CA PRO A 177 -23.91 9.24 -11.96
C PRO A 177 -24.74 10.34 -12.65
N THR A 178 -25.31 10.01 -13.81
CA THR A 178 -26.29 10.85 -14.50
C THR A 178 -27.69 10.64 -13.93
N GLU A 179 -28.62 11.53 -14.29
CA GLU A 179 -30.02 11.39 -13.89
C GLU A 179 -30.63 10.07 -14.37
N GLU A 180 -30.30 9.63 -15.59
CA GLU A 180 -30.75 8.35 -16.16
C GLU A 180 -30.20 7.16 -15.39
N GLN A 181 -28.94 7.23 -14.93
CA GLN A 181 -28.34 6.19 -14.11
C GLN A 181 -29.04 6.10 -12.75
N TRP A 182 -29.34 7.24 -12.11
CA TRP A 182 -30.13 7.26 -10.88
C TRP A 182 -31.53 6.68 -11.07
N LYS A 183 -32.21 7.00 -12.17
CA LYS A 183 -33.51 6.42 -12.53
C LYS A 183 -33.41 4.89 -12.67
N SER A 184 -32.40 4.41 -13.39
CA SER A 184 -32.16 2.97 -13.58
C SER A 184 -31.91 2.24 -12.24
N VAL A 185 -31.17 2.87 -11.32
CA VAL A 185 -30.97 2.34 -9.96
C VAL A 185 -32.29 2.29 -9.19
N ALA A 186 -33.05 3.39 -9.18
CA ALA A 186 -34.37 3.45 -8.53
C ALA A 186 -35.35 2.41 -9.06
N ASP A 187 -35.42 2.24 -10.37
CA ASP A 187 -36.27 1.23 -10.99
C ASP A 187 -35.83 -0.19 -10.61
N SER A 188 -34.52 -0.42 -10.48
CA SER A 188 -33.98 -1.73 -10.08
C SER A 188 -34.30 -2.05 -8.62
N PHE A 189 -34.23 -1.05 -7.72
CA PHE A 189 -34.70 -1.21 -6.35
C PHE A 189 -36.20 -1.48 -6.26
N GLN A 190 -37.01 -0.75 -7.04
CA GLN A 190 -38.44 -1.00 -7.10
C GLN A 190 -38.76 -2.42 -7.57
N ARG A 191 -38.10 -2.88 -8.64
CA ARG A 191 -38.35 -4.23 -9.19
C ARG A 191 -37.93 -5.36 -8.25
N LYS A 192 -36.78 -5.25 -7.59
CA LYS A 192 -36.22 -6.34 -6.76
C LYS A 192 -36.70 -6.31 -5.31
N TRP A 193 -36.83 -5.11 -4.75
CA TRP A 193 -37.00 -4.89 -3.32
C TRP A 193 -38.29 -4.15 -2.99
N GLN A 194 -39.12 -3.81 -3.99
CA GLN A 194 -40.37 -3.07 -3.80
C GLN A 194 -40.17 -1.72 -3.09
N PHE A 195 -38.99 -1.14 -3.26
CA PHE A 195 -38.60 0.11 -2.63
C PHE A 195 -38.50 1.22 -3.70
N PRO A 196 -39.57 1.98 -3.93
CA PRO A 196 -39.60 2.96 -5.02
C PRO A 196 -38.68 4.13 -4.69
N HIS A 197 -38.10 4.73 -5.72
CA HIS A 197 -37.21 5.90 -5.60
C HIS A 197 -35.95 5.71 -4.73
N CYS A 198 -35.56 4.48 -4.38
CA CYS A 198 -34.27 4.24 -3.75
C CYS A 198 -33.15 4.38 -4.78
N ILE A 199 -32.37 5.44 -4.64
CA ILE A 199 -31.21 5.71 -5.50
C ILE A 199 -29.93 5.00 -5.03
N GLY A 200 -29.99 4.26 -3.93
CA GLY A 200 -28.85 3.52 -3.39
C GLY A 200 -28.96 3.31 -1.88
N THR A 201 -28.23 2.32 -1.38
CA THR A 201 -28.08 2.09 0.05
C THR A 201 -26.70 2.56 0.50
N ILE A 202 -26.63 3.17 1.69
CA ILE A 202 -25.42 3.78 2.23
C ILE A 202 -24.97 2.99 3.45
N ASP A 203 -23.69 2.62 3.50
CA ASP A 203 -23.10 1.97 4.67
C ASP A 203 -21.62 2.36 4.88
N GLY A 204 -21.21 2.33 6.15
CA GLY A 204 -19.88 2.68 6.62
C GLY A 204 -19.06 1.45 7.03
N LYS A 205 -17.80 1.40 6.61
CA LYS A 205 -16.84 0.35 7.00
C LYS A 205 -15.58 0.94 7.61
N HIS A 206 -15.25 0.48 8.82
CA HIS A 206 -13.96 0.76 9.44
C HIS A 206 -12.85 -0.08 8.80
N VAL A 207 -11.89 0.60 8.16
CA VAL A 207 -10.63 0.01 7.68
C VAL A 207 -9.59 0.20 8.76
N VAL A 208 -9.12 -0.89 9.36
CA VAL A 208 -8.12 -0.86 10.43
C VAL A 208 -6.79 -0.36 9.87
N ILE A 209 -6.18 0.58 10.58
CA ILE A 209 -4.89 1.17 10.23
C ILE A 209 -3.93 1.10 11.41
N LYS A 210 -2.64 1.23 11.13
CA LYS A 210 -1.66 1.53 12.18
C LYS A 210 -1.91 2.94 12.70
N LYS A 211 -1.83 3.13 14.02
CA LYS A 211 -1.95 4.45 14.68
C LYS A 211 -1.13 5.51 13.93
N PRO A 212 -1.76 6.54 13.36
CA PRO A 212 -1.03 7.66 12.77
C PRO A 212 -0.22 8.40 13.84
N GLY A 213 0.95 8.91 13.49
CA GLY A 213 1.78 9.68 14.42
C GLY A 213 1.04 10.91 14.94
N LYS A 214 1.21 11.24 16.24
CA LYS A 214 0.62 12.43 16.87
C LYS A 214 -0.92 12.57 16.75
N SER A 215 -1.63 11.46 16.54
CA SER A 215 -3.09 11.47 16.28
C SER A 215 -3.99 11.34 17.51
N GLY A 216 -3.44 11.19 18.71
CA GLY A 216 -4.22 10.99 19.93
C GLY A 216 -5.19 9.81 19.81
N SER A 217 -6.48 10.07 20.07
CA SER A 217 -7.59 9.12 19.97
C SER A 217 -8.50 9.35 18.74
N SER A 218 -8.14 10.26 17.84
CA SER A 218 -8.96 10.65 16.69
C SER A 218 -9.37 9.48 15.80
N TYR A 219 -8.51 8.48 15.64
CA TYR A 219 -8.78 7.32 14.78
C TYR A 219 -9.28 6.09 15.56
N ILE A 220 -9.49 6.19 16.87
CA ILE A 220 -9.95 5.06 17.68
C ILE A 220 -11.46 4.88 17.45
N ASN A 221 -11.85 3.69 17.00
CA ASN A 221 -13.26 3.30 16.88
C ASN A 221 -13.80 2.68 18.17
N TYR A 222 -15.09 2.36 18.17
CA TYR A 222 -15.78 1.73 19.30
C TYR A 222 -15.24 0.34 19.67
N LYS A 223 -14.47 -0.32 18.77
CA LYS A 223 -13.78 -1.59 19.03
C LYS A 223 -12.36 -1.41 19.58
N HIS A 224 -11.99 -0.19 19.99
CA HIS A 224 -10.66 0.16 20.49
C HIS A 224 -9.52 -0.11 19.49
N THR A 225 -9.81 -0.05 18.18
CA THR A 225 -8.81 -0.16 17.11
C THR A 225 -8.67 1.17 16.37
N PHE A 226 -7.48 1.45 15.83
CA PHE A 226 -7.27 2.60 14.97
C PHE A 226 -7.83 2.30 13.58
N SER A 227 -8.68 3.16 13.04
CA SER A 227 -9.31 2.95 11.73
C SER A 227 -9.60 4.26 11.00
N ILE A 228 -9.72 4.16 9.69
CA ILE A 228 -10.39 5.15 8.85
C ILE A 228 -11.75 4.61 8.41
N VAL A 229 -12.70 5.49 8.13
CA VAL A 229 -14.02 5.11 7.63
C VAL A 229 -14.02 5.20 6.11
N LEU A 230 -14.50 4.13 5.47
CA LEU A 230 -14.95 4.09 4.09
C LEU A 230 -16.48 4.13 4.12
N MET A 231 -17.08 5.15 3.53
CA MET A 231 -18.51 5.25 3.30
C MET A 231 -18.77 4.90 1.84
N ALA A 232 -19.78 4.08 1.57
CA ALA A 232 -20.11 3.67 0.21
C ALA A 232 -21.60 3.74 -0.04
N VAL A 233 -21.97 4.12 -1.26
CA VAL A 233 -23.31 3.94 -1.80
C VAL A 233 -23.29 2.81 -2.79
N VAL A 234 -24.21 1.87 -2.66
CA VAL A 234 -24.33 0.73 -3.57
C VAL A 234 -25.71 0.66 -4.21
N ASP A 235 -25.76 0.07 -5.40
CA ASP A 235 -27.00 -0.20 -6.12
C ASP A 235 -27.68 -1.50 -5.63
N SER A 236 -28.82 -1.83 -6.24
CA SER A 236 -29.59 -3.05 -5.93
C SER A 236 -28.88 -4.37 -6.26
N ASP A 237 -27.75 -4.32 -6.97
CA ASP A 237 -26.88 -5.44 -7.35
C ASP A 237 -25.58 -5.48 -6.52
N TYR A 238 -25.53 -4.70 -5.43
CA TYR A 238 -24.36 -4.58 -4.55
C TYR A 238 -23.12 -4.00 -5.26
N LYS A 239 -23.32 -3.25 -6.36
CA LYS A 239 -22.23 -2.54 -7.04
C LYS A 239 -22.07 -1.16 -6.47
N PHE A 240 -20.83 -0.73 -6.29
CA PHE A 240 -20.52 0.62 -5.83
C PHE A 240 -20.96 1.66 -6.87
N ILE A 241 -21.71 2.66 -6.42
CA ILE A 241 -22.06 3.86 -7.19
C ILE A 241 -21.07 4.96 -6.88
N THR A 242 -20.79 5.19 -5.60
CA THR A 242 -19.82 6.19 -5.14
C THR A 242 -19.26 5.79 -3.78
N ILE A 243 -18.06 6.25 -3.48
CA ILE A 243 -17.37 6.01 -2.21
C ILE A 243 -16.73 7.30 -1.69
N ASP A 244 -16.62 7.40 -0.37
CA ASP A 244 -15.90 8.44 0.34
C ASP A 244 -15.00 7.78 1.39
N VAL A 245 -13.69 8.03 1.33
CA VAL A 245 -12.69 7.30 2.11
C VAL A 245 -11.76 8.28 2.82
N GLY A 246 -11.53 8.05 4.11
CA GLY A 246 -10.48 8.75 4.88
C GLY A 246 -10.96 9.46 6.13
N SER A 247 -12.27 9.43 6.40
CA SER A 247 -12.83 9.96 7.64
C SER A 247 -12.25 9.25 8.86
N GLN A 248 -12.14 9.98 9.97
CA GLN A 248 -11.54 9.47 11.20
C GLN A 248 -12.41 8.37 11.82
N GLY A 249 -11.79 7.28 12.29
CA GLY A 249 -12.51 6.13 12.86
C GLY A 249 -13.32 6.40 14.12
N ARG A 250 -13.20 7.58 14.74
CA ARG A 250 -14.04 8.01 15.86
C ARG A 250 -15.42 8.50 15.42
N PHE A 251 -15.58 8.90 14.17
CA PHE A 251 -16.83 9.46 13.67
C PHE A 251 -17.88 8.35 13.46
N SER A 252 -19.11 8.66 13.84
CA SER A 252 -20.29 7.85 13.51
C SER A 252 -20.63 8.00 12.02
N ASP A 253 -21.41 7.06 11.48
CA ASP A 253 -21.83 7.09 10.09
C ASP A 253 -22.58 8.38 9.73
N GLY A 254 -23.42 8.90 10.64
CA GLY A 254 -24.10 10.18 10.46
C GLY A 254 -23.12 11.36 10.34
N ASN A 255 -22.05 11.39 11.13
CA ASN A 255 -21.02 12.42 11.03
C ASN A 255 -20.22 12.30 9.73
N VAL A 256 -19.87 11.07 9.33
CA VAL A 256 -19.14 10.81 8.09
C VAL A 256 -19.98 11.21 6.87
N PHE A 257 -21.27 10.85 6.85
CA PHE A 257 -22.18 11.21 5.77
C PHE A 257 -22.36 12.74 5.68
N SER A 258 -22.77 13.38 6.78
CA SER A 258 -23.09 14.83 6.80
C SER A 258 -21.91 15.74 6.42
N THR A 259 -20.69 15.31 6.67
CA THR A 259 -19.48 16.07 6.31
C THR A 259 -18.88 15.67 4.95
N GLY A 260 -19.31 14.52 4.41
CA GLY A 260 -18.79 13.92 3.19
C GLY A 260 -19.23 14.63 1.90
N VAL A 261 -18.60 14.25 0.80
CA VAL A 261 -18.86 14.87 -0.52
C VAL A 261 -20.29 14.60 -1.00
N LEU A 262 -20.81 13.41 -0.72
CA LEU A 262 -22.15 13.00 -1.14
C LEU A 262 -23.25 13.89 -0.52
N ALA A 263 -23.20 14.12 0.79
CA ALA A 263 -24.20 14.97 1.46
C ALA A 263 -24.15 16.41 0.97
N LYS A 264 -22.95 16.96 0.72
CA LYS A 264 -22.79 18.29 0.13
C LYS A 264 -23.44 18.36 -1.25
N LYS A 265 -23.13 17.41 -2.14
CA LYS A 265 -23.74 17.38 -3.48
C LYS A 265 -25.27 17.19 -3.44
N LEU A 266 -25.78 16.45 -2.45
CA LEU A 266 -27.21 16.27 -2.23
C LEU A 266 -27.87 17.59 -1.82
N LEU A 267 -27.29 18.31 -0.85
CA LEU A 267 -27.79 19.60 -0.36
C LEU A 267 -27.67 20.70 -1.42
N ASP A 268 -26.61 20.70 -2.22
CA ASP A 268 -26.37 21.67 -3.28
C ASP A 268 -27.15 21.36 -4.58
N HIS A 269 -27.95 20.29 -4.61
CA HIS A 269 -28.70 19.82 -5.78
C HIS A 269 -27.82 19.50 -7.01
N THR A 270 -26.54 19.16 -6.81
CA THR A 270 -25.57 18.87 -7.89
C THR A 270 -25.43 17.38 -8.21
N LEU A 271 -26.20 16.52 -7.54
CA LEU A 271 -26.27 15.08 -7.84
C LEU A 271 -27.13 14.75 -9.07
N HIS A 272 -27.89 15.70 -9.61
CA HIS A 272 -28.82 15.50 -10.73
C HIS A 272 -29.80 14.35 -10.47
N LEU A 273 -30.43 14.35 -9.29
CA LEU A 273 -31.38 13.32 -8.91
C LEU A 273 -32.70 13.45 -9.71
N PRO A 274 -33.37 12.33 -10.01
CA PRO A 274 -34.68 12.37 -10.66
C PRO A 274 -35.73 13.03 -9.76
N ALA A 275 -36.72 13.66 -10.38
CA ALA A 275 -37.86 14.22 -9.66
C ALA A 275 -38.61 13.12 -8.87
N PRO A 276 -39.10 13.42 -7.65
CA PRO A 276 -39.93 12.48 -6.89
C PRO A 276 -41.24 12.17 -7.65
N THR A 277 -41.66 10.90 -7.70
CA THR A 277 -42.95 10.53 -8.33
C THR A 277 -43.88 9.70 -7.44
N VAL A 278 -43.36 8.88 -6.53
CA VAL A 278 -44.14 7.98 -5.67
C VAL A 278 -43.59 7.99 -4.25
N TYR A 279 -44.44 8.19 -3.25
CA TYR A 279 -44.07 8.07 -1.84
C TYR A 279 -44.33 6.66 -1.35
N CYS A 280 -43.36 6.07 -0.63
CA CYS A 280 -43.52 4.77 0.02
C CYS A 280 -43.29 4.92 1.52
N LEU A 281 -44.20 4.33 2.30
CA LEU A 281 -44.05 4.15 3.74
C LEU A 281 -43.77 2.67 3.97
N HIS A 282 -42.54 2.35 4.35
CA HIS A 282 -42.11 0.99 4.68
C HIS A 282 -41.98 0.91 6.21
N PHE A 283 -42.67 -0.04 6.84
CA PHE A 283 -42.42 -0.46 8.22
C PHE A 283 -41.36 -1.56 8.24
#